data_AF-A0A7J3N0G9-F1
#
_entry.id   AF-A0A7J3N0G9-F1
#
_cell.length_a   1.000
_cell.length_b   1.000
_cell.length_c   1.000
_cell.angle_alpha   90.00
_cell.angle_beta   90.00
_cell.angle_gamma   90.00
#
_symmetry.space_group_name_H-M   'P 1'
#
loop_
_entity.id
_entity.type
_entity.pdbx_description
1 polymer ?
#
loop_
_entity_poly.entity_id
_entity_poly.type
_entity_poly.pdbx_seq_one_letter_code
_entity_poly.pdbx_strand_id
1 'polypeptide(L)'
;MKNIPEPEAPIFKATLIYKDLVYDVSCNIYDFLDCEANDCALDLFESYIQKYVEKEHRGIITIENIRGGKIFVYSVNGSTVCLCIHRAEIDCAKICKSYEK
;
A
#
# COMPACT_ATOMS: atom_id res chain seq x y z
N MET A 1 -23.46 12.55 -29.16
CA MET A 1 -23.08 11.62 -28.08
C MET A 1 -22.49 12.45 -26.95
N LYS A 2 -23.13 12.48 -25.77
CA LYS A 2 -22.57 13.18 -24.61
C LYS A 2 -21.44 12.30 -24.08
N ASN A 3 -20.21 12.81 -24.05
CA ASN A 3 -19.13 12.25 -23.24
C ASN A 3 -19.60 12.35 -21.78
N ILE A 4 -20.11 11.26 -21.23
CA ILE A 4 -20.34 11.14 -19.80
C ILE A 4 -18.92 11.04 -19.23
N PRO A 5 -18.48 11.96 -18.35
CA PRO A 5 -17.17 11.81 -17.72
C PRO A 5 -17.15 10.46 -17.01
N GLU A 6 -16.12 9.67 -17.28
CA GLU A 6 -15.88 8.45 -16.52
C GLU A 6 -15.84 8.84 -15.03
N PRO A 7 -16.53 8.11 -14.14
CA PRO A 7 -16.53 8.44 -12.73
C PRO A 7 -15.08 8.44 -12.24
N GLU A 8 -14.62 9.58 -11.73
CA GLU A 8 -13.30 9.68 -11.11
C GLU A 8 -13.19 8.59 -10.04
N ALA A 9 -12.17 7.74 -10.17
CA ALA A 9 -11.98 6.66 -9.22
C ALA A 9 -11.86 7.26 -7.80
N PRO A 10 -12.56 6.69 -6.79
CA PRO A 10 -12.56 7.27 -5.46
C PRO A 10 -11.13 7.22 -4.90
N ILE A 11 -10.56 8.43 -4.71
CA ILE A 11 -9.25 8.58 -4.10
C ILE A 11 -9.36 8.13 -2.64
N PHE A 12 -8.54 7.16 -2.29
CA PHE A 12 -8.46 6.57 -0.96
C PHE A 12 -7.15 6.97 -0.29
N LYS A 13 -7.16 7.08 1.04
CA LYS A 13 -5.94 7.32 1.81
C LYS A 13 -5.44 5.98 2.36
N ALA A 14 -4.31 5.53 1.85
CA ALA A 14 -3.53 4.45 2.43
C ALA A 14 -2.55 5.02 3.47
N THR A 15 -2.29 4.26 4.52
CA THR A 15 -1.25 4.54 5.50
C THR A 15 0.01 3.77 5.11
N LEU A 16 1.09 4.49 4.80
CA LEU A 16 2.41 3.92 4.55
C LEU A 16 3.27 4.08 5.79
N ILE A 17 3.97 3.01 6.20
CA ILE A 17 4.88 3.00 7.33
C ILE A 17 6.26 2.55 6.85
N TYR A 18 7.29 3.34 7.16
CA TYR A 18 8.69 3.05 6.82
C TYR A 18 9.63 3.71 7.82
N LYS A 19 10.55 2.94 8.44
CA LYS A 19 11.55 3.44 9.42
C LYS A 19 10.91 4.31 10.53
N ASP A 20 9.85 3.81 11.17
CA ASP A 20 9.02 4.52 12.17
C ASP A 20 8.31 5.79 11.68
N LEU A 21 8.42 6.14 10.40
CA LEU A 21 7.69 7.25 9.79
C LEU A 21 6.36 6.76 9.23
N VAL A 22 5.32 7.58 9.40
CA VAL A 22 3.97 7.33 8.90
C VAL A 22 3.63 8.38 7.86
N TYR A 23 3.19 7.93 6.69
CA TYR A 23 2.80 8.77 5.56
C TYR A 23 1.38 8.46 5.12
N ASP A 24 0.61 9.50 4.79
CA ASP A 24 -0.66 9.35 4.10
C ASP A 24 -0.44 9.34 2.59
N VAL A 25 -0.79 8.23 1.94
CA VAL A 25 -0.64 8.02 0.51
C VAL A 25 -2.02 8.06 -0.14
N SER A 26 -2.24 9.05 -1.00
CA SER A 26 -3.44 9.10 -1.83
C SER A 26 -3.29 8.12 -2.99
N CYS A 27 -4.26 7.23 -3.13
CA CYS A 27 -4.19 6.13 -4.09
C CYS A 27 -5.58 5.75 -4.60
N ASN A 28 -5.66 5.15 -5.78
CA ASN A 28 -6.93 4.66 -6.31
C ASN A 28 -7.26 3.31 -5.66
N ILE A 29 -8.39 3.20 -4.95
CA ILE A 29 -8.74 1.98 -4.22
C ILE A 29 -8.85 0.73 -5.10
N TYR A 30 -9.26 0.89 -6.37
CA TYR A 30 -9.46 -0.25 -7.27
C TYR A 30 -8.16 -0.97 -7.58
N ASP A 31 -7.05 -0.24 -7.69
CA ASP A 31 -5.73 -0.83 -7.95
C ASP A 31 -5.31 -1.81 -6.84
N PHE A 32 -5.85 -1.66 -5.62
CA PHE A 32 -5.47 -2.49 -4.47
C PHE A 32 -6.45 -3.62 -4.18
N LEU A 33 -7.74 -3.41 -4.45
CA LEU A 33 -8.78 -4.42 -4.21
C LEU A 33 -8.49 -5.68 -5.04
N ASP A 34 -8.25 -5.50 -6.34
CA ASP A 34 -7.96 -6.58 -7.28
C ASP A 34 -6.52 -7.12 -7.21
N CYS A 35 -5.67 -6.52 -6.35
CA CYS A 35 -4.26 -6.86 -6.28
C CYS A 35 -3.98 -8.03 -5.35
N GLU A 36 -3.86 -9.24 -5.91
CA GLU A 36 -3.55 -10.46 -5.14
C GLU A 36 -2.22 -11.11 -5.53
N ALA A 37 -1.60 -10.64 -6.62
CA ALA A 37 -0.35 -11.18 -7.16
C ALA A 37 0.85 -10.30 -6.83
N ASN A 38 2.04 -10.92 -6.80
CA ASN A 38 3.29 -10.23 -6.53
C ASN A 38 3.59 -9.14 -7.57
N ASP A 39 3.42 -9.43 -8.87
CA ASP A 39 3.67 -8.43 -9.92
C ASP A 39 2.80 -7.18 -9.76
N CYS A 40 1.53 -7.36 -9.39
CA CYS A 40 0.64 -6.25 -9.11
C CYS A 40 1.10 -5.44 -7.88
N ALA A 41 1.50 -6.11 -6.79
CA ALA A 41 1.98 -5.41 -5.61
C ALA A 41 3.29 -4.64 -5.87
N LEU A 42 4.15 -5.11 -6.77
CA LEU A 42 5.33 -4.36 -7.23
C LEU A 42 4.93 -3.11 -8.02
N ASP A 43 3.92 -3.20 -8.88
CA ASP A 43 3.43 -2.05 -9.64
C ASP A 43 2.85 -0.97 -8.71
N LEU A 44 2.08 -1.39 -7.70
CA LEU A 44 1.60 -0.51 -6.62
C LEU A 44 2.75 0.15 -5.87
N PHE A 45 3.83 -0.58 -5.62
CA PHE A 45 5.00 -0.02 -4.97
C PHE A 45 5.62 1.09 -5.81
N GLU A 46 5.79 0.88 -7.11
CA GLU A 46 6.36 1.89 -8.03
C GLU A 46 5.47 3.13 -8.13
N SER A 47 4.16 2.91 -8.24
CA SER A 47 3.18 3.98 -8.38
C SER A 47 3.03 4.83 -7.10
N TYR A 48 3.03 4.19 -5.92
CA TYR A 48 2.59 4.83 -4.69
C TYR A 48 3.67 4.96 -3.62
N ILE A 49 4.62 4.03 -3.55
CA ILE A 49 5.59 3.91 -2.44
C ILE A 49 6.97 4.44 -2.83
N GLN A 50 7.40 4.25 -4.08
CA GLN A 50 8.77 4.54 -4.54
C GLN A 50 9.22 5.99 -4.29
N LYS A 51 8.29 6.95 -4.20
CA LYS A 51 8.62 8.36 -3.89
C LYS A 51 9.02 8.60 -2.43
N TYR A 52 8.70 7.67 -1.53
CA TYR A 52 8.98 7.76 -0.09
C TYR A 52 10.22 6.97 0.34
N VAL A 53 10.71 6.07 -0.51
CA VAL A 53 11.78 5.12 -0.21
C VAL A 53 12.89 5.21 -1.26
N GLU A 54 14.12 4.90 -0.88
CA GLU A 54 15.27 4.94 -1.79
C GLU A 54 15.13 3.86 -2.87
N LYS A 55 15.57 4.15 -4.11
CA LYS A 55 15.36 3.29 -5.30
C LYS A 55 16.28 2.06 -5.32
N GLU A 56 16.43 1.34 -4.22
CA GLU A 56 17.38 0.24 -4.14
C GLU A 56 16.75 -0.98 -3.48
N HIS A 57 16.85 -2.11 -4.18
CA HIS A 57 16.38 -3.46 -3.85
C HIS A 57 15.07 -3.58 -3.06
N ARG A 58 14.00 -3.93 -3.78
CA ARG A 58 12.69 -4.23 -3.22
C ARG A 58 12.31 -5.70 -3.40
N GLY A 59 11.67 -6.28 -2.40
CA GLY A 59 11.02 -7.59 -2.46
C GLY A 59 9.66 -7.54 -1.77
N ILE A 60 8.74 -8.40 -2.16
CA ILE A 60 7.45 -8.52 -1.48
C ILE A 60 7.61 -9.53 -0.34
N ILE A 61 7.21 -9.12 0.86
CA ILE A 61 7.15 -10.00 2.02
C ILE A 61 5.80 -10.71 2.04
N THR A 62 4.70 -9.94 1.98
CA THR A 62 3.35 -10.49 1.99
C THR A 62 2.29 -9.50 1.50
N ILE A 63 1.16 -10.04 1.06
CA ILE A 63 -0.09 -9.31 0.80
C ILE A 63 -1.15 -9.97 1.68
N GLU A 64 -1.79 -9.21 2.56
CA GLU A 64 -2.76 -9.77 3.51
C GLU A 64 -4.06 -8.96 3.52
N ASN A 65 -5.18 -9.67 3.48
CA ASN A 65 -6.50 -9.07 3.65
C ASN A 65 -6.82 -8.94 5.14
N ILE A 66 -7.08 -7.72 5.60
CA ILE A 66 -7.46 -7.42 6.98
C ILE A 66 -8.95 -7.04 7.05
N ARG A 67 -9.53 -7.03 8.26
CA ARG A 67 -10.94 -6.68 8.42
C ARG A 67 -11.18 -5.21 8.01
N GLY A 68 -11.79 -5.01 6.84
CA GLY A 68 -12.10 -3.68 6.31
C GLY A 68 -10.93 -3.03 5.56
N GLY A 69 -9.93 -3.82 5.14
CA GLY A 69 -8.75 -3.30 4.47
C GLY A 69 -7.86 -4.36 3.85
N LYS A 70 -6.72 -3.93 3.30
CA LYS A 70 -5.65 -4.79 2.80
C LYS A 70 -4.30 -4.18 3.18
N ILE A 71 -3.33 -5.03 3.49
CA ILE A 71 -1.96 -4.64 3.79
C ILE A 71 -1.02 -5.27 2.77
N PHE A 72 -0.06 -4.47 2.33
CA PHE A 72 1.04 -4.86 1.48
C PHE A 72 2.33 -4.61 2.25
N VAL A 73 3.15 -5.64 2.40
CA VAL A 73 4.41 -5.56 3.12
C VAL A 73 5.54 -5.85 2.14
N TYR A 74 6.50 -4.93 2.09
CA TYR A 74 7.66 -4.95 1.22
C TYR A 74 8.93 -4.93 2.08
N SER A 75 9.99 -5.54 1.57
CA SER A 75 11.35 -5.39 2.07
C SER A 75 12.08 -4.44 1.13
N VAL A 76 12.64 -3.34 1.64
CA VAL A 76 13.43 -2.37 0.90
C VAL A 76 14.75 -2.17 1.62
N ASN A 77 15.87 -2.56 1.01
CA ASN A 77 17.20 -2.52 1.64
C ASN A 77 17.25 -3.16 3.05
N GLY A 78 16.52 -4.27 3.24
CA GLY A 78 16.42 -4.95 4.54
C GLY A 78 15.54 -4.23 5.58
N SER A 79 14.91 -3.11 5.24
CA SER A 79 13.90 -2.45 6.05
C SER A 79 12.50 -2.86 5.60
N THR A 80 11.58 -3.02 6.54
CA THR A 80 10.18 -3.32 6.23
C THR A 80 9.44 -2.03 5.85
N VAL A 81 8.73 -2.07 4.73
CA VAL A 81 7.84 -1.02 4.25
C VAL A 81 6.45 -1.58 4.17
N CYS A 82 5.48 -0.84 4.69
CA CYS A 82 4.20 -1.40 4.99
C CYS A 82 3.10 -0.44 4.53
N LEU A 83 2.31 -0.84 3.54
CA LEU A 83 1.22 -0.05 2.97
C LEU A 83 -0.11 -0.65 3.36
N CYS A 84 -0.89 0.09 4.13
CA CYS A 84 -2.13 -0.34 4.74
C CYS A 84 -3.29 0.48 4.18
N ILE A 85 -4.27 -0.18 3.57
CA ILE A 85 -5.49 0.44 3.07
C ILE A 85 -6.62 -0.03 3.97
N HIS A 86 -7.28 0.89 4.66
CA HIS A 86 -8.29 0.54 5.66
C HIS A 86 -9.42 1.57 5.69
N ARG A 87 -10.66 1.08 5.82
CA ARG A 87 -11.88 1.90 5.89
C ARG A 87 -12.33 2.22 7.33
N ALA A 88 -11.66 1.66 8.34
CA ALA A 88 -12.01 1.76 9.75
C ALA A 88 -10.77 2.10 10.56
N GLU A 89 -10.90 2.53 11.82
CA GLU A 89 -9.77 2.76 12.71
C GLU A 89 -9.02 1.44 12.98
N ILE A 90 -8.01 1.16 12.15
CA ILE A 90 -7.11 0.03 12.29
C ILE A 90 -5.74 0.57 12.67
N ASP A 91 -5.13 -0.06 13.66
CA ASP A 91 -3.77 0.24 14.08
C ASP A 91 -2.77 -0.39 13.10
N CYS A 92 -2.62 0.24 11.91
CA CYS A 92 -1.69 -0.24 10.89
C CYS A 92 -0.25 -0.31 11.40
N ALA A 93 0.14 0.56 12.34
CA ALA A 93 1.46 0.52 12.96
C ALA A 93 1.68 -0.77 13.75
N LYS A 94 0.70 -1.17 14.57
CA LYS A 94 0.75 -2.45 15.29
C LYS A 94 0.84 -3.65 14.34
N ILE A 95 0.07 -3.64 13.24
CA ILE A 95 0.10 -4.75 12.28
C ILE A 95 1.45 -4.80 11.56
N CYS A 96 1.94 -3.66 11.09
CA CYS A 96 3.24 -3.57 10.41
C CYS A 96 4.41 -4.02 11.29
N LYS A 97 4.39 -3.65 12.58
CA LYS A 97 5.36 -4.13 13.57
C LYS A 97 5.40 -5.65 13.72
N SER A 98 4.31 -6.35 13.42
CA SER A 98 4.31 -7.82 13.48
C SER A 98 5.12 -8.49 12.36
N TYR A 99 5.47 -7.75 11.31
CA TYR A 99 6.29 -8.22 10.18
C TYR A 99 7.73 -7.70 10.22
N GLU A 100 8.07 -6.83 11.17
CA GLU A 100 9.46 -6.46 11.45
C GLU A 100 10.13 -7.62 12.20
N LYS A 101 11.05 -8.32 11.53
CA LYS A 101 11.81 -9.45 12.11
C LYS A 101 13.13 -8.99 12.71
#